data_AF-A0A9D6ASR1-F1
#
_entry.id   AF-A0A9D6ASR1-F1
#
_cell.length_a   1.000
_cell.length_b   1.000
_cell.length_c   1.000
_cell.angle_alpha   90.00
_cell.angle_beta   90.00
_cell.angle_gamma   90.00
#
_symmetry.space_group_name_H-M   'P 1'
#
loop_
_entity.id
_entity.type
_entity.pdbx_description
1 polymer ?
#
loop_
_entity_poly.entity_id
_entity_poly.type
_entity_poly.pdbx_seq_one_letter_code
_entity_poly.pdbx_strand_id
1 'polypeptide(L)' 'MSIPVPFSRTRIKICGLTREEDVDAAVAAGADAIGLVMYEHSARHVTLERAAKLAGRLPP' A
#
# COMPACT_ATOMS: atom_id res chain seq x y z
N MET A 1 13.05 35.43 -4.26
CA MET A 1 11.66 35.11 -4.63
C MET A 1 11.45 33.62 -4.36
N SER A 2 11.21 33.27 -3.10
CA SER A 2 11.02 31.91 -2.61
C SER A 2 9.53 31.63 -2.53
N ILE A 3 9.03 30.77 -3.42
CA ILE A 3 7.63 30.36 -3.43
C ILE A 3 7.42 29.46 -2.20
N PRO A 4 6.45 29.75 -1.30
CA PRO A 4 6.09 28.84 -0.23
C PRO A 4 5.30 27.69 -0.86
N VAL A 5 5.97 26.60 -1.20
CA VAL A 5 5.26 25.34 -1.40
C VAL A 5 4.65 24.97 -0.04
N PRO A 6 3.33 24.71 0.06
CA PRO A 6 2.78 24.20 1.30
C PRO A 6 3.53 22.89 1.55
N PHE A 7 4.21 22.77 2.69
CA PHE A 7 4.97 21.58 3.08
C PHE A 7 4.01 20.40 3.32
N SER A 8 3.42 19.85 2.26
CA SER A 8 2.73 18.57 2.31
C SER A 8 3.79 17.49 2.19
N ARG A 9 3.86 16.62 3.21
CA ARG A 9 4.68 15.41 3.17
C ARG A 9 4.32 14.62 1.91
N THR A 10 5.32 14.23 1.11
CA THR A 10 5.11 13.36 -0.05
C THR A 10 4.49 12.03 0.40
N ARG A 11 3.30 11.72 -0.14
CA ARG A 11 2.62 10.45 0.14
C ARG A 11 3.15 9.34 -0.76
N ILE A 12 3.41 8.18 -0.19
CA ILE A 12 3.97 7.01 -0.84
C ILE A 12 2.95 5.88 -0.81
N LYS A 13 2.69 5.27 -1.98
CA LYS A 13 1.88 4.06 -2.11
C LYS A 13 2.70 2.92 -2.67
N ILE A 14 2.68 1.76 -2.01
CA ILE A 14 3.32 0.53 -2.51
C ILE A 14 2.25 -0.38 -3.11
N CYS A 15 2.41 -0.78 -4.37
CA CYS A 15 1.33 -1.41 -5.15
C CYS A 15 1.61 -2.89 -5.49
N GLY A 16 0.56 -3.72 -5.43
CA GLY A 16 0.59 -5.11 -5.85
C GLY A 16 1.23 -6.04 -4.82
N LEU A 17 0.98 -5.77 -3.53
CA LEU A 17 1.43 -6.63 -2.44
C LEU A 17 0.54 -7.86 -2.35
N THR A 18 1.16 -9.03 -2.18
CA THR A 18 0.45 -10.33 -2.16
C THR A 18 0.73 -11.15 -0.90
N ARG A 19 1.75 -10.77 -0.13
CA ARG A 19 2.24 -11.48 1.06
C ARG A 19 2.19 -10.57 2.30
N GLU A 20 2.01 -11.18 3.45
CA GLU A 20 1.94 -10.51 4.75
C GLU A 20 3.24 -9.77 5.07
N GLU A 21 4.40 -10.41 4.83
CA GLU A 21 5.72 -9.83 5.06
C GLU A 21 5.95 -8.53 4.29
N ASP A 22 5.43 -8.42 3.07
CA ASP A 22 5.56 -7.22 2.25
C ASP A 22 4.66 -6.09 2.76
N VAL A 23 3.46 -6.43 3.27
CA VAL A 23 2.54 -5.47 3.90
C VAL A 23 3.15 -4.94 5.19
N ASP A 24 3.68 -5.82 6.04
CA ASP A 24 4.32 -5.45 7.30
C ASP A 24 5.54 -4.56 7.05
N ALA A 25 6.36 -4.89 6.05
CA ALA A 25 7.48 -4.06 5.64
C ALA A 25 7.03 -2.69 5.13
N ALA A 26 5.95 -2.62 4.33
CA ALA A 26 5.39 -1.35 3.84
C ALA A 26 4.88 -0.47 4.98
N VAL A 27 4.21 -1.06 5.97
CA VAL A 27 3.73 -0.37 7.18
C VAL A 27 4.91 0.12 8.01
N ALA A 28 5.90 -0.73 8.29
CA ALA A 28 7.09 -0.37 9.06
C ALA A 28 7.92 0.73 8.39
N ALA A 29 7.95 0.78 7.04
CA ALA A 29 8.60 1.82 6.27
C ALA A 29 7.82 3.16 6.25
N GLY A 30 6.59 3.19 6.76
CA GLY A 30 5.76 4.39 6.80
C GLY A 30 5.13 4.75 5.46
N ALA A 31 4.77 3.75 4.64
CA ALA A 31 3.96 3.96 3.45
C ALA A 31 2.57 4.48 3.84
N ASP A 32 2.06 5.48 3.10
CA ASP A 32 0.76 6.10 3.35
C ASP A 32 -0.40 5.24 2.82
N ALA A 33 -0.13 4.33 1.88
CA ALA A 33 -1.10 3.38 1.36
C ALA A 33 -0.45 2.12 0.79
N ILE A 34 -1.20 1.02 0.76
CA ILE A 34 -0.88 -0.17 -0.01
C ILE A 34 -1.91 -0.39 -1.13
N GLY A 35 -1.52 -1.08 -2.19
CA GLY A 35 -2.41 -1.48 -3.29
C GLY A 35 -2.51 -2.98 -3.40
N LEU A 36 -3.75 -3.50 -3.39
CA LEU A 36 -4.07 -4.90 -3.59
C LEU A 36 -4.74 -5.03 -4.96
N VAL A 37 -4.13 -5.79 -5.87
CA VAL A 37 -4.57 -5.87 -7.27
C VAL A 37 -5.62 -6.97 -7.40
N MET A 38 -6.83 -6.61 -7.79
CA MET A 38 -7.96 -7.55 -8.01
C MET A 38 -8.27 -7.77 -9.49
N TYR A 39 -7.32 -7.48 -10.38
CA TYR A 39 -7.43 -7.76 -11.81
C TYR A 39 -6.81 -9.13 -12.12
N GLU A 40 -7.64 -10.05 -12.62
CA GLU A 40 -7.29 -11.48 -12.75
C GLU A 40 -6.07 -11.77 -13.63
N HIS A 41 -5.83 -10.98 -14.68
CA HIS A 41 -4.67 -11.19 -15.57
C HIS A 41 -3.35 -10.64 -15.00
N SER A 42 -3.36 -10.03 -13.81
CA SER A 42 -2.13 -9.58 -13.16
C SER A 42 -1.43 -10.72 -12.44
N ALA A 43 -0.11 -10.85 -12.59
CA ALA A 43 0.70 -11.74 -11.74
C ALA A 43 0.65 -11.37 -10.24
N ARG A 44 0.18 -10.16 -9.91
CA ARG A 44 0.00 -9.67 -8.54
C ARG A 44 -1.46 -9.75 -8.07
N HIS A 45 -2.30 -10.49 -8.79
CA HIS A 45 -3.70 -10.69 -8.48
C HIS A 45 -3.88 -11.34 -7.09
N VAL A 46 -4.79 -10.79 -6.30
CA VAL A 46 -5.29 -11.38 -5.05
C VAL A 46 -6.82 -11.43 -5.08
N THR A 47 -7.39 -12.51 -4.53
CA THR A 47 -8.83 -12.62 -4.33
C THR A 47 -9.31 -11.59 -3.29
N LEU A 48 -10.61 -11.29 -3.27
CA LEU A 48 -11.21 -10.39 -2.28
C LEU A 48 -10.95 -10.87 -0.83
N GLU A 49 -11.05 -12.18 -0.59
CA GLU A 49 -10.77 -12.77 0.72
C GLU A 49 -9.30 -12.60 1.12
N ARG A 50 -8.38 -12.81 0.18
CA ARG A 50 -6.95 -12.58 0.41
C ARG A 50 -6.67 -11.09 0.66
N ALA A 51 -7.31 -10.21 -0.10
CA ALA A 51 -7.19 -8.77 0.08
C ALA A 51 -7.66 -8.33 1.47
N ALA A 52 -8.78 -8.87 1.97
CA ALA A 52 -9.27 -8.59 3.32
C ALA A 52 -8.27 -9.05 4.40
N LYS A 53 -7.68 -10.24 4.26
CA LYS A 53 -6.64 -10.74 5.18
C LYS A 53 -5.41 -9.83 5.21
N LEU A 54 -4.95 -9.37 4.04
CA LEU A 54 -3.80 -8.46 3.94
C LEU A 54 -4.13 -7.06 4.48
N ALA A 55 -5.32 -6.53 4.19
CA ALA A 55 -5.77 -5.24 4.68
C ALA A 55 -5.95 -5.23 6.21
N GLY A 56 -6.32 -6.36 6.81
CA GLY A 56 -6.41 -6.51 8.27
C GLY A 56 -5.08 -6.35 9.02
N ARG A 57 -3.94 -6.28 8.32
CA ARG A 57 -2.62 -6.00 8.92
C ARG A 57 -2.30 -4.51 8.99
N LEU A 58 -3.12 -3.66 8.37
CA LEU A 58 -2.93 -2.21 8.43
C LEU A 58 -3.30 -1.68 9.82
N PRO A 59 -2.60 -0.65 10.32
CA PRO A 59 -3.00 0.03 11.55
C PRO A 59 -4.38 0.70 11.40
N PRO A 60 -5.11 0.91 12.52
CA PRO A 60 -6.45 1.52 12.52
C PRO A 60 -6.45 2.99 12.07
#